data_AF-A0A370XEI7-F1
#
_entry.id   AF-A0A370XEI7-F1
#
_cell.length_a   1.000
_cell.length_b   1.000
_cell.length_c   1.000
_cell.angle_alpha   90.00
_cell.angle_beta   90.00
_cell.angle_gamma   90.00
#
_symmetry.space_group_name_H-M   'P 1'
#
loop_
_entity.id
_entity.type
_entity.pdbx_description
1 polymer ?
#
loop_
_entity_poly.entity_id
_entity_poly.type
_entity_poly.pdbx_seq_one_letter_code
_entity_poly.pdbx_strand_id
1 'polypeptide(L)'
;MAQLPEKDPKKQLHHVWTRWSDWGVAFSEKQQVLAQLTVSVEISAASRERALKAVAPTLGVIDQVRQQGVLKSRSLAFVGAIVEAMAATTMDFMIREPKHAAHYREAGFETFWKAISQWLFLNIIK
;
A
#
# COMPACT_ATOMS: atom_id res chain seq x y z
N MET A 1 15.79 6.17 -6.75
CA MET A 1 14.56 5.91 -5.98
C MET A 1 14.44 7.04 -4.97
N ALA A 2 13.31 7.76 -4.94
CA ALA A 2 13.15 8.92 -4.07
C ALA A 2 13.36 8.54 -2.60
N GLN A 3 14.12 9.33 -1.85
CA GLN A 3 14.30 9.16 -0.42
C GLN A 3 12.93 9.26 0.28
N LEU A 4 12.63 8.31 1.17
CA LEU A 4 11.43 8.39 2.00
C LEU A 4 11.53 9.66 2.88
N PRO A 5 10.55 10.56 2.84
CA PRO A 5 10.60 11.78 3.64
C PRO A 5 10.37 11.49 5.13
N GLU A 6 11.14 12.17 6.00
CA GLU A 6 10.99 12.26 7.48
C GLU A 6 10.99 10.93 8.26
N LYS A 7 11.12 10.94 9.60
CA LYS A 7 11.09 9.72 10.44
C LYS A 7 9.67 9.22 10.77
N ASP A 8 8.63 9.87 10.27
CA ASP A 8 7.23 9.54 10.57
C ASP A 8 6.71 8.46 9.61
N PRO A 9 6.42 7.23 10.11
CA PRO A 9 5.93 6.12 9.28
C PRO A 9 4.63 6.46 8.52
N LYS A 10 3.74 7.28 9.11
CA LYS A 10 2.49 7.67 8.45
C LYS A 10 2.78 8.52 7.22
N LYS A 11 3.65 9.53 7.34
CA LYS A 11 4.03 10.40 6.21
C LYS A 11 4.79 9.65 5.13
N GLN A 12 5.69 8.73 5.52
CA GLN A 12 6.41 7.88 4.57
C GLN A 12 5.44 7.03 3.74
N LEU A 13 4.50 6.34 4.40
CA LEU A 13 3.52 5.52 3.72
C LEU A 13 2.53 6.34 2.90
N HIS A 14 2.14 7.53 3.36
CA HIS A 14 1.30 8.47 2.60
C HIS A 14 1.98 8.92 1.31
N HIS A 15 3.27 9.25 1.38
CA HIS A 15 4.06 9.61 0.22
C HIS A 15 4.11 8.48 -0.81
N VAL A 16 4.40 7.25 -0.37
CA VAL A 16 4.44 6.09 -1.26
C VAL A 16 3.06 5.82 -1.87
N TRP A 17 2.01 5.84 -1.05
CA TRP A 17 0.62 5.65 -1.49
C TRP A 17 0.24 6.64 -2.59
N THR A 18 0.49 7.92 -2.36
CA THR A 18 0.18 9.00 -3.32
C THR A 18 0.88 8.78 -4.65
N ARG A 19 2.19 8.51 -4.63
CA ARG A 19 2.98 8.30 -5.85
C ARG A 19 2.55 7.06 -6.60
N TRP A 20 2.21 5.99 -5.88
CA TRP A 20 1.77 4.74 -6.46
C TRP A 20 0.39 4.86 -7.11
N SER A 21 -0.58 5.48 -6.41
CA SER A 21 -1.92 5.71 -6.94
C SER A 21 -1.91 6.62 -8.16
N ASP A 22 -1.14 7.70 -8.14
CA ASP A 22 -1.06 8.64 -9.27
C ASP A 22 -0.45 7.96 -10.51
N TRP A 23 0.58 7.13 -10.31
CA TRP A 23 1.15 6.32 -11.38
C TRP A 23 0.14 5.28 -11.92
N GLY A 24 -0.57 4.58 -11.03
CA GLY A 24 -1.53 3.54 -11.41
C GLY A 24 -2.70 4.10 -12.23
N VAL A 25 -3.17 5.30 -11.91
CA VAL A 25 -4.21 6.00 -12.68
C VAL A 25 -3.67 6.50 -14.02
N ALA A 26 -2.46 7.08 -14.05
CA ALA A 26 -1.86 7.58 -15.28
C ALA A 26 -1.50 6.46 -16.28
N PHE A 27 -1.32 5.22 -15.81
CA PHE A 27 -0.96 4.05 -16.62
C PHE A 27 -1.86 2.84 -16.32
N SER A 28 -3.18 3.03 -16.35
CA SER A 28 -4.19 2.03 -15.97
C SER A 28 -4.02 0.68 -16.66
N GLU A 29 -3.73 0.66 -17.97
CA GLU A 29 -3.46 -0.59 -18.71
C GLU A 29 -2.23 -1.33 -18.16
N LYS A 30 -1.17 -0.61 -17.80
CA LYS A 30 0.05 -1.21 -17.22
C LYS A 30 -0.21 -1.74 -15.81
N GLN A 31 -1.06 -1.06 -15.03
CA GLN A 31 -1.46 -1.50 -13.71
C GLN A 31 -2.29 -2.79 -13.78
N GLN A 32 -3.23 -2.89 -14.73
CA GLN A 32 -4.01 -4.10 -14.95
C GLN A 32 -3.13 -5.28 -15.37
N VAL A 33 -2.18 -5.06 -16.27
CA VAL A 33 -1.20 -6.08 -16.66
C VAL A 33 -0.34 -6.49 -15.46
N LEU A 34 0.14 -5.55 -14.64
CA LEU A 34 0.93 -5.85 -13.45
C LEU A 34 0.15 -6.67 -12.43
N ALA A 35 -1.14 -6.39 -12.24
CA ALA A 35 -2.02 -7.17 -11.36
C ALA A 35 -2.16 -8.63 -11.84
N GLN A 36 -2.36 -8.85 -13.15
CA GLN A 36 -2.41 -10.19 -13.75
C GLN A 36 -1.07 -10.93 -13.66
N LEU A 37 0.03 -10.20 -13.87
CA LEU A 37 1.37 -10.74 -13.75
C LEU A 37 1.67 -11.18 -12.31
N THR A 38 1.28 -10.40 -11.31
CA THR A 38 1.57 -10.67 -9.89
C THR A 38 0.99 -12.00 -9.41
N VAL A 39 -0.15 -12.41 -9.95
CA VAL A 39 -0.79 -13.71 -9.69
C VAL A 39 -0.38 -14.83 -10.65
N SER A 40 0.34 -14.50 -11.74
CA SER A 40 0.81 -15.49 -12.72
C SER A 40 1.98 -16.31 -12.17
N VAL A 41 1.89 -17.63 -12.33
CA VAL A 41 2.97 -18.58 -11.98
C VAL A 41 4.20 -18.46 -12.91
N GLU A 42 4.07 -17.81 -14.07
CA GLU A 42 5.11 -17.73 -15.10
C GLU A 42 6.18 -16.64 -14.84
N ILE A 43 6.00 -15.77 -13.83
CA ILE A 43 7.06 -14.84 -13.44
C ILE A 43 8.25 -15.63 -12.90
N SER A 44 9.45 -15.43 -13.46
CA SER A 44 10.67 -16.03 -12.94
C SER A 44 10.94 -15.62 -11.47
N ALA A 45 11.51 -16.52 -10.68
CA ALA A 45 11.93 -16.22 -9.31
C ALA A 45 12.84 -14.98 -9.22
N ALA A 46 13.74 -14.82 -10.21
CA ALA A 46 14.65 -13.67 -10.31
C ALA A 46 13.92 -12.33 -10.58
N SER A 47 12.78 -12.35 -11.27
CA SER A 47 11.95 -11.15 -11.46
C SER A 47 11.19 -10.79 -10.17
N ARG A 48 10.67 -11.79 -9.44
CA ARG A 48 10.05 -11.56 -8.13
C ARG A 48 11.04 -10.99 -7.12
N GLU A 49 12.25 -11.53 -7.06
CA GLU A 49 13.30 -11.06 -6.15
C GLU A 49 13.70 -9.61 -6.40
N ARG A 50 13.83 -9.22 -7.68
CA ARG A 50 14.10 -7.82 -8.06
C ARG A 50 12.96 -6.88 -7.67
N ALA A 51 11.72 -7.30 -7.87
CA ALA A 51 10.56 -6.53 -7.43
C ALA A 51 10.55 -6.35 -5.90
N LEU A 52 10.76 -7.44 -5.15
CA LEU A 52 10.84 -7.42 -3.68
C LEU A 52 11.96 -6.49 -3.18
N LYS A 53 13.14 -6.51 -3.80
CA LYS A 53 14.24 -5.59 -3.48
C LYS A 53 13.86 -4.13 -3.69
N ALA A 54 13.12 -3.82 -4.76
CA ALA A 54 12.69 -2.46 -5.05
C ALA A 54 11.67 -1.92 -4.03
N VAL A 55 10.82 -2.80 -3.47
CA VAL A 55 9.79 -2.42 -2.48
C VAL A 55 10.22 -2.66 -1.02
N ALA A 56 11.40 -3.24 -0.79
CA ALA A 56 11.88 -3.60 0.55
C ALA A 56 11.85 -2.44 1.57
N PRO A 57 12.23 -1.19 1.23
CA PRO A 57 12.12 -0.08 2.17
C PRO A 57 10.68 0.17 2.63
N THR A 58 9.72 0.16 1.70
CA THR A 58 8.29 0.33 2.01
C THR A 58 7.77 -0.82 2.86
N LEU A 59 8.16 -2.07 2.53
CA LEU A 59 7.81 -3.24 3.33
C LEU A 59 8.36 -3.16 4.76
N GLY A 60 9.54 -2.57 4.95
CA GLY A 60 10.11 -2.31 6.27
C GLY A 60 9.26 -1.35 7.11
N VAL A 61 8.75 -0.27 6.52
CA VAL A 61 7.87 0.69 7.21
C VAL A 61 6.51 0.03 7.53
N ILE A 62 5.95 -0.74 6.60
CA ILE A 62 4.72 -1.50 6.84
C ILE A 62 4.93 -2.49 7.99
N ASP A 63 6.06 -3.20 8.03
CA ASP A 63 6.34 -4.16 9.08
C ASP A 63 6.50 -3.48 10.45
N GLN A 64 7.20 -2.34 10.51
CA GLN A 64 7.31 -1.53 11.73
C GLN A 64 5.94 -1.14 12.29
N VAL A 65 5.04 -0.64 11.45
CA VAL A 65 3.69 -0.22 11.86
C VAL A 65 2.84 -1.44 12.26
N ARG A 66 2.89 -2.50 11.45
CA ARG A 66 2.16 -3.77 11.69
C ARG A 66 2.52 -4.39 13.02
N GLN A 67 3.80 -4.40 13.40
CA GLN A 67 4.28 -4.99 14.66
C GLN A 67 3.67 -4.33 15.91
N GLN A 68 3.28 -3.05 15.80
CA GLN A 68 2.64 -2.30 16.86
C GLN A 68 1.09 -2.33 16.76
N GLY A 69 0.56 -2.70 15.59
CA GLY A 69 -0.86 -2.64 15.27
C GLY A 69 -1.67 -3.92 15.47
N VAL A 70 -2.91 -3.88 14.98
CA VAL A 70 -3.88 -4.98 15.10
C VAL A 70 -3.50 -6.23 14.31
N LEU A 71 -2.65 -6.10 13.29
CA LEU A 71 -2.18 -7.19 12.43
C LEU A 71 -0.81 -7.76 12.85
N LYS A 72 -0.32 -7.49 14.06
CA LYS A 72 0.99 -7.95 14.55
C LYS A 72 1.23 -9.46 14.49
N SER A 73 0.15 -10.26 14.57
CA SER A 73 0.20 -11.73 14.49
C SER A 73 0.06 -12.28 13.07
N ARG A 74 -0.12 -11.41 12.07
CA ARG A 74 -0.28 -11.80 10.66
C ARG A 74 1.04 -11.63 9.91
N SER A 75 1.24 -12.44 8.86
CA SER A 75 2.45 -12.36 8.03
C SER A 75 2.50 -11.04 7.25
N LEU A 76 3.71 -10.55 6.99
CA LEU A 76 3.91 -9.35 6.16
C LEU A 76 3.36 -9.54 4.74
N ALA A 77 3.44 -10.76 4.20
CA ALA A 77 2.86 -11.11 2.90
C ALA A 77 1.34 -10.93 2.87
N PHE A 78 0.63 -11.36 3.92
CA PHE A 78 -0.81 -11.18 4.03
C PHE A 78 -1.18 -9.70 4.13
N VAL A 79 -0.45 -8.93 4.94
CA VAL A 79 -0.67 -7.48 5.05
C VAL A 79 -0.42 -6.80 3.70
N GLY A 80 0.67 -7.14 3.00
CA GLY A 80 0.95 -6.62 1.67
C GLY A 80 -0.18 -6.88 0.66
N ALA A 81 -0.77 -8.08 0.67
CA ALA A 81 -1.89 -8.41 -0.21
C ALA A 81 -3.16 -7.59 0.09
N ILE A 82 -3.45 -7.30 1.36
CA ILE A 82 -4.54 -6.39 1.74
C ILE A 82 -4.28 -4.98 1.21
N VAL A 83 -3.06 -4.47 1.39
CA VAL A 83 -2.68 -3.13 0.92
C VAL A 83 -2.81 -3.03 -0.61
N GLU A 84 -2.40 -4.06 -1.33
CA GLU A 84 -2.58 -4.16 -2.78
C GLU A 84 -4.06 -4.08 -3.19
N ALA A 85 -4.93 -4.86 -2.54
CA ALA A 85 -6.35 -4.85 -2.83
C ALA A 85 -7.00 -3.47 -2.56
N MET A 86 -6.61 -2.81 -1.47
CA MET A 86 -7.07 -1.46 -1.15
C MET A 86 -6.61 -0.44 -2.19
N ALA A 87 -5.35 -0.52 -2.64
CA ALA A 87 -4.80 0.38 -3.64
C ALA A 87 -5.48 0.19 -5.00
N ALA A 88 -5.66 -1.06 -5.44
CA ALA A 88 -6.36 -1.38 -6.68
C ALA A 88 -7.78 -0.83 -6.68
N THR A 89 -8.54 -1.05 -5.60
CA THR A 89 -9.90 -0.51 -5.43
C THR A 89 -9.89 1.03 -5.49
N THR A 90 -8.93 1.66 -4.81
CA THR A 90 -8.81 3.13 -4.79
C THR A 90 -8.55 3.69 -6.19
N MET A 91 -7.59 3.13 -6.92
CA MET A 91 -7.23 3.56 -8.27
C MET A 91 -8.40 3.38 -9.25
N ASP A 92 -9.15 2.29 -9.14
CA ASP A 92 -10.32 2.02 -9.95
C ASP A 92 -11.41 3.10 -9.78
N PHE A 93 -11.70 3.52 -8.54
CA PHE A 93 -12.60 4.66 -8.28
C PHE A 93 -12.02 5.99 -8.77
N MET A 94 -10.71 6.23 -8.62
CA MET A 94 -10.05 7.42 -9.16
C MET A 94 -10.18 7.52 -10.69
N ILE A 95 -10.12 6.40 -11.40
CA ILE A 95 -10.29 6.33 -12.87
C ILE A 95 -11.75 6.58 -13.26
N ARG A 96 -12.70 5.96 -12.56
CA ARG A 96 -14.15 6.09 -12.85
C ARG A 96 -14.67 7.49 -12.55
N GLU A 97 -14.15 8.13 -11.51
CA GLU A 97 -14.63 9.41 -10.99
C GLU A 97 -13.48 10.43 -10.83
N PRO A 98 -12.89 10.92 -11.92
CA PRO A 98 -11.68 11.75 -11.88
C PRO A 98 -11.86 13.07 -11.11
N LYS A 99 -13.08 13.62 -11.08
CA LYS A 99 -13.41 14.82 -10.28
C LYS A 99 -13.27 14.58 -8.77
N HIS A 100 -13.36 13.33 -8.32
CA HIS A 100 -13.26 12.92 -6.93
C HIS A 100 -11.97 12.12 -6.64
N ALA A 101 -11.05 12.00 -7.60
CA ALA A 101 -9.86 11.16 -7.48
C ALA A 101 -9.01 11.48 -6.24
N ALA A 102 -8.80 12.75 -5.92
CA ALA A 102 -8.07 13.15 -4.72
C ALA A 102 -8.79 12.69 -3.43
N HIS A 103 -10.13 12.74 -3.41
CA HIS A 103 -10.92 12.28 -2.26
C HIS A 103 -10.78 10.76 -2.08
N TYR A 104 -10.90 9.98 -3.15
CA TYR A 104 -10.71 8.53 -3.09
C TYR A 104 -9.29 8.15 -2.67
N ARG A 105 -8.27 8.85 -3.18
CA ARG A 105 -6.86 8.63 -2.80
C ARG A 105 -6.65 8.78 -1.30
N GLU A 106 -7.14 9.86 -0.70
CA GLU A 106 -7.01 10.09 0.74
C GLU A 106 -7.86 9.12 1.58
N ALA A 107 -9.08 8.83 1.15
CA ALA A 107 -9.94 7.86 1.84
C ALA A 107 -9.34 6.45 1.84
N GLY A 108 -8.74 6.03 0.71
CA GLY A 108 -8.02 4.77 0.59
C GLY A 108 -6.81 4.70 1.51
N PHE A 109 -6.01 5.78 1.56
CA PHE A 109 -4.88 5.86 2.47
C PHE A 109 -5.30 5.77 3.95
N GLU A 110 -6.30 6.53 4.37
CA GLU A 110 -6.77 6.51 5.76
C GLU A 110 -7.33 5.14 6.14
N THR A 111 -7.98 4.44 5.21
CA THR A 111 -8.44 3.06 5.41
C THR A 111 -7.27 2.10 5.60
N PHE A 112 -6.28 2.17 4.71
CA PHE A 112 -5.04 1.41 4.83
C PHE A 112 -4.32 1.67 6.17
N TRP A 113 -4.11 2.95 6.51
CA TRP A 113 -3.44 3.35 7.74
C TRP A 113 -4.15 2.78 8.98
N LYS A 114 -5.48 2.90 9.04
CA LYS A 114 -6.29 2.33 10.13
C LYS A 114 -6.22 0.81 10.19
N ALA A 115 -6.11 0.13 9.06
CA ALA A 115 -6.05 -1.34 9.01
C ALA A 115 -4.75 -1.90 9.61
N ILE A 116 -3.62 -1.19 9.47
CA ILE A 116 -2.30 -1.69 9.90
C ILE A 116 -1.76 -1.07 11.18
N SER A 117 -2.24 0.12 11.57
CA SER A 117 -1.77 0.83 12.76
C SER A 117 -2.48 0.36 14.04
N GLN A 118 -1.91 0.73 15.18
CA GLN A 118 -2.53 0.48 16.48
C GLN A 118 -3.73 1.42 16.66
N TRP A 119 -4.89 0.82 16.91
CA TRP A 119 -6.11 1.57 17.20
C TRP A 119 -6.06 2.10 18.64
N LEU A 120 -6.14 3.41 18.85
CA LEU A 120 -6.05 4.08 20.15
C LEU A 120 -7.23 3.85 21.11
N PHE A 121 -8.20 2.99 20.78
CA PHE A 121 -9.37 2.78 21.66
C PHE A 121 -9.06 2.01 22.95
N LEU A 122 -7.83 1.55 23.16
CA LEU A 122 -7.44 1.01 24.46
C LEU A 122 -7.19 2.09 25.54
N ASN A 123 -7.31 3.38 25.23
CA ASN A 123 -7.16 4.46 26.22
C ASN A 123 -8.48 5.04 26.77
N ILE A 124 -9.65 4.45 26.47
CA ILE A 124 -10.93 4.89 27.06
C ILE A 124 -11.39 3.97 28.20
N ILE A 125 -10.69 2.85 28.45
CA ILE A 125 -10.98 1.95 29.57
C ILE A 125 -9.67 1.55 30.26
N LYS A 126 -9.06 2.48 30.99
CA LYS A 126 -8.17 2.21 32.12
C LYS A 126 -8.38 3.26 33.19
#